data_AF-A0A6L5B866-F1
#
_entry.id   AF-A0A6L5B866-F1
#
_cell.length_a   1.000
_cell.length_b   1.000
_cell.length_c   1.000
_cell.angle_alpha   90.00
_cell.angle_beta   90.00
_cell.angle_gamma   90.00
#
_symmetry.space_group_name_H-M   'P 1'
#
loop_
_entity.id
_entity.type
_entity.pdbx_description
1 polymer ?
#
loop_
_entity_poly.entity_id
_entity_poly.type
_entity_poly.pdbx_seq_one_letter_code
_entity_poly.pdbx_strand_id
1 'polypeptide(L)' 'VVDDGFKFLDVEKTLLTRFSAPNYLDVFDNSDAILCVNKSLDCSFQVLKGI' A
#
# COMPACT_ATOMS: atom_id res chain seq x y z
N VAL A 1 -2.73 8.23 6.86
CA VAL A 1 -1.79 7.25 6.24
C VAL A 1 -2.32 5.85 6.50
N VAL A 2 -1.79 4.82 5.85
CA VAL A 2 -2.10 3.41 6.15
C VAL A 2 -0.80 2.69 6.49
N ASP A 3 -0.80 1.92 7.58
CA ASP A 3 0.44 1.43 8.22
C ASP A 3 1.30 0.57 7.28
N ASP A 4 0.69 -0.37 6.57
CA ASP A 4 1.40 -1.26 5.63
C ASP A 4 1.58 -0.64 4.22
N GLY A 5 1.27 0.64 4.04
CA GLY A 5 1.28 1.30 2.74
C GLY A 5 0.06 0.98 1.86
N PHE A 6 -0.78 0.00 2.25
CA PHE A 6 -2.06 -0.27 1.59
C PHE A 6 -3.11 -0.80 2.58
N LYS A 7 -4.40 -0.67 2.24
CA LYS A 7 -5.53 -1.23 2.99
C LYS A 7 -6.73 -1.50 2.10
N PHE A 8 -7.27 -2.72 2.17
CA PHE A 8 -8.59 -3.03 1.62
C PHE A 8 -9.69 -2.47 2.54
N LEU A 9 -10.69 -1.80 1.97
CA LEU A 9 -11.76 -1.15 2.72
C LEU A 9 -12.97 -2.06 2.95
N ASP A 10 -13.04 -3.18 2.23
CA ASP A 10 -14.10 -4.17 2.27
C ASP A 10 -13.53 -5.60 2.33
N VAL A 11 -14.36 -6.53 2.80
CA VAL A 11 -14.00 -7.97 2.91
C VAL A 11 -13.80 -8.59 1.53
N GLU A 12 -14.57 -8.13 0.55
CA GLU A 12 -14.52 -8.56 -0.86
C GLU A 12 -13.31 -7.99 -1.62
N LYS A 13 -12.53 -7.09 -1.00
CA LYS A 13 -11.33 -6.47 -1.58
C LYS A 13 -11.58 -5.73 -2.90
N THR A 14 -12.79 -5.18 -3.09
CA THR A 14 -13.13 -4.41 -4.29
C THR A 14 -12.59 -2.99 -4.25
N LEU A 15 -12.26 -2.48 -3.06
CA LEU A 15 -11.74 -1.13 -2.87
C LEU A 15 -10.47 -1.13 -2.02
N LEU A 16 -9.43 -0.50 -2.56
CA LEU A 16 -8.11 -0.39 -1.95
C LEU A 16 -7.70 1.07 -1.83
N THR A 17 -7.21 1.46 -0.66
CA THR A 17 -6.43 2.69 -0.48
C THR A 17 -4.95 2.32 -0.44
N ARG A 18 -4.12 3.08 -1.15
CA ARG A 18 -2.66 2.91 -1.18
C ARG A 18 -1.96 4.22 -0.87
N PHE A 19 -0.81 4.13 -0.22
CA PHE A 19 0.02 5.24 0.19
C PHE A 19 1.49 4.95 -0.15
N SER A 20 2.18 5.93 -0.72
CA SER A 20 3.52 5.72 -1.31
C SER A 20 4.61 6.68 -0.83
N ALA A 21 4.45 7.21 0.37
CA ALA A 21 5.53 7.92 1.06
C ALA A 21 5.79 7.19 2.38
N PRO A 22 6.86 6.38 2.48
CA PRO A 22 7.23 5.77 3.75
C PRO A 22 7.63 6.86 4.74
N ASN A 23 7.47 6.61 6.04
CA ASN A 23 7.70 7.60 7.10
C ASN A 23 7.06 8.97 6.82
N TYR A 24 5.77 9.04 6.46
CA TYR A 24 5.19 10.28 5.93
C TYR A 24 5.41 11.48 6.87
N LEU A 25 6.03 12.55 6.35
CA LEU A 25 6.39 13.76 7.10
C LEU A 25 7.21 13.50 8.37
N ASP A 26 7.89 12.35 8.48
CA ASP A 26 8.64 11.89 9.66
C ASP A 26 7.81 11.80 10.96
N VAL A 27 6.48 11.81 10.86
CA VAL A 27 5.55 11.73 12.01
C VAL A 27 4.69 10.46 11.99
N PHE A 28 4.82 9.64 10.95
CA PHE A 28 4.14 8.36 10.82
C PHE A 28 5.18 7.26 10.57
N ASP A 29 4.94 6.05 11.07
CA ASP A 29 5.79 4.85 10.83
C ASP A 29 5.17 3.95 9.74
N ASN A 30 4.60 4.57 8.70
CA ASN A 30 3.95 3.83 7.63
C ASN A 30 4.96 3.36 6.57
N SER A 31 4.64 2.24 5.93
CA SER A 31 5.33 1.76 4.74
C SER A 31 4.82 2.44 3.47
N ASP A 32 5.56 2.31 2.37
CA ASP A 32 5.08 2.53 1.00
C ASP A 32 4.64 1.20 0.40
N ALA A 33 3.52 1.21 -0.31
CA ALA A 33 3.13 0.10 -1.16
C ALA A 33 3.06 0.50 -2.65
N ILE A 34 3.64 -0.34 -3.48
CA ILE A 34 3.56 -0.29 -4.94
C ILE A 34 2.57 -1.37 -5.41
N LEU A 35 1.47 -0.96 -6.05
CA LEU A 35 0.54 -1.89 -6.69
C LEU A 35 1.08 -2.30 -8.07
N CYS A 36 1.41 -3.57 -8.23
CA CYS A 36 1.84 -4.15 -9.49
C CYS A 36 0.68 -4.93 -10.12
N VAL A 37 0.28 -4.53 -11.32
CA VAL A 37 -0.77 -5.20 -12.11
C VAL A 37 -0.12 -5.80 -13.35
N ASN A 38 -0.24 -7.12 -13.54
CA ASN A 38 0.33 -7.81 -14.70
C ASN A 38 -0.66 -7.85 -15.89
N LYS A 39 -0.26 -8.45 -17.02
CA LYS A 39 -1.10 -8.56 -18.23
C LYS A 39 -2.35 -9.43 -18.03
N SER A 40 -2.32 -10.36 -17.09
CA SER A 40 -3.47 -11.20 -16.69
C SER A 40 -4.40 -10.50 -15.69
N LEU A 41 -4.10 -9.24 -15.34
CA LEU A 41 -4.78 -8.45 -14.31
C LEU A 41 -4.59 -8.98 -12.88
N ASP A 42 -3.59 -9.83 -12.65
CA ASP A 42 -3.22 -10.20 -11.28
C ASP A 42 -2.61 -9.00 -10.56
N CYS A 43 -3.09 -8.75 -9.35
CA CYS A 43 -2.63 -7.67 -8.50
C CYS A 43 -1.68 -8.21 -7.42
N SER A 44 -0.54 -7.55 -7.25
CA SER A 44 0.44 -7.84 -6.20
C SER A 44 1.00 -6.55 -5.61
N PHE A 45 1.63 -6.64 -4.44
CA PHE A 45 2.21 -5.49 -3.76
C PHE A 45 3.72 -5.67 -3.57
N GLN A 46 4.48 -4.62 -3.85
CA GLN A 46 5.84 -4.47 -3.32
C GLN A 46 5.77 -3.45 -2.18
N VAL A 47 6.24 -3.83 -0.99
CA VAL A 47 6.19 -2.99 0.19
C VAL A 47 7.59 -2.56 0.57
N LEU A 48 7.81 -1.26 0.70
CA LEU A 48 9.05 -0.68 1.22
C LEU A 48 8.78 -0.17 2.63
N LYS A 49 9.49 -0.72 3.61
CA LYS A 49 9.43 -0.22 4.98
C LYS A 49 10.24 1.06 5.11
N GLY A 50 9.69 1.97 5.90
CA GLY A 50 10.40 3.15 6.38
C GLY A 50 11.64 2.79 7.19
N ILE A 51 12.52 3.78 7.37
CA ILE A 51 13.72 3.70 8.22
C ILE A 51 13.37 4.14 9.64
#